data_AF-A0A813KQA4-F1
#
_entry.id   AF-A0A813KQA4-F1
#
_cell.length_a   1.000
_cell.length_b   1.000
_cell.length_c   1.000
_cell.angle_alpha   90.00
_cell.angle_beta   90.00
_cell.angle_gamma   90.00
#
_symmetry.space_group_name_H-M   'P 1'
#
loop_
_entity.id
_entity.type
_entity.pdbx_description
1 polymer ?
#
loop_
_entity_poly.entity_id
_entity_poly.type
_entity_poly.pdbx_seq_one_letter_code
_entity_poly.pdbx_strand_id
1 'polypeptide(L)'
;ARQLLAPLVRDASFICQSFSTCEELFKAVASGSVMCGLVPIESTLGGSKHPNYDLLLQHSTVTILAEVDFEVRCCLLALPGSTLADIKKVLSHESLLQPCDDYLRTLGVATESRQDLDSAVELREQNLQDHAAIGSNLCAERHGLQIL
;
A
#
# COMPACT_ATOMS: atom_id res chain seq x y z
N ALA A 1 -7.67 -2.85 14.81
CA ALA A 1 -7.11 -4.00 14.06
C ALA A 1 -6.95 -5.30 14.86
N ARG A 2 -6.16 -5.35 15.95
CA ARG A 2 -5.80 -6.60 16.66
C ARG A 2 -6.93 -7.30 17.43
N GLN A 3 -8.10 -6.68 17.60
CA GLN A 3 -9.19 -7.19 18.45
C GLN A 3 -10.26 -8.01 17.71
N LEU A 4 -10.50 -7.77 16.42
CA LEU A 4 -11.56 -8.47 15.66
C LEU A 4 -11.06 -9.69 14.90
N LEU A 5 -9.81 -9.69 14.42
CA LEU A 5 -9.14 -10.86 13.84
C LEU A 5 -8.55 -11.80 14.91
N ALA A 6 -8.55 -11.39 16.18
CA ALA A 6 -7.90 -12.13 17.27
C ALA A 6 -8.32 -13.61 17.40
N PRO A 7 -9.59 -14.00 17.23
CA PRO A 7 -9.98 -15.40 17.39
C PRO A 7 -9.55 -16.30 16.22
N LEU A 8 -9.43 -15.75 15.00
CA LEU A 8 -9.11 -16.50 13.78
C LEU A 8 -7.61 -16.51 13.44
N VAL A 9 -6.86 -15.54 13.97
CA VAL A 9 -5.48 -15.24 13.54
C VAL A 9 -4.47 -15.39 14.69
N ARG A 10 -4.93 -15.56 15.95
CA ARG A 10 -4.02 -15.92 17.06
C ARG A 10 -3.49 -17.34 16.81
N ASP A 11 -2.18 -17.43 16.60
CA ASP A 11 -1.40 -18.67 16.51
C ASP A 11 -1.44 -19.42 15.16
N ALA A 12 -2.03 -18.84 14.12
CA ALA A 12 -1.99 -19.40 12.76
C ALA A 12 -0.86 -18.78 11.92
N SER A 13 -0.12 -19.62 11.19
CA SER A 13 0.78 -19.18 10.12
C SER A 13 -0.02 -19.06 8.81
N PHE A 14 0.06 -17.89 8.17
CA PHE A 14 -0.60 -17.63 6.90
C PHE A 14 0.44 -17.61 5.79
N ILE A 15 0.09 -18.20 4.64
CA ILE A 15 0.82 -18.01 3.39
C ILE A 15 0.02 -16.98 2.59
N CYS A 16 0.64 -15.82 2.33
CA CYS A 16 0.01 -14.76 1.55
C CYS A 16 0.24 -15.00 0.05
N GLN A 17 -0.83 -14.98 -0.73
CA GLN A 17 -0.81 -14.98 -2.18
C GLN A 17 -1.36 -13.65 -2.70
N SER A 18 -0.62 -13.01 -3.62
CA SER A 18 -1.10 -11.80 -4.31
C SER A 18 -1.94 -12.16 -5.53
N PHE A 19 -2.92 -11.30 -5.83
CA PHE A 19 -3.77 -11.38 -7.01
C PHE A 19 -3.72 -10.04 -7.75
N SER A 20 -3.89 -10.08 -9.07
CA SER A 20 -3.78 -8.87 -9.89
C SER A 20 -5.04 -8.00 -9.78
N THR A 21 -6.18 -8.61 -9.48
CA THR A 21 -7.47 -7.92 -9.33
C THR A 21 -8.27 -8.45 -8.14
N CYS A 22 -9.20 -7.65 -7.63
CA CYS A 22 -10.16 -8.12 -6.62
C CYS A 22 -11.05 -9.23 -7.19
N GLU A 23 -11.46 -9.17 -8.47
CA GLU A 23 -12.27 -10.22 -9.09
C GLU A 23 -11.57 -11.60 -9.05
N GLU A 24 -10.27 -11.67 -9.33
CA GLU A 24 -9.48 -12.89 -9.20
C GLU A 24 -9.47 -13.42 -7.77
N LEU A 25 -9.30 -12.53 -6.78
CA LEU A 25 -9.33 -12.89 -5.37
C LEU A 25 -10.71 -13.45 -4.97
N PHE A 26 -11.81 -12.80 -5.37
CA PHE A 26 -13.17 -13.27 -5.10
C PHE A 26 -13.43 -14.65 -5.71
N LYS A 27 -12.99 -14.89 -6.95
CA LYS A 27 -13.07 -16.21 -7.59
C LYS A 27 -12.28 -17.26 -6.81
N ALA A 28 -11.08 -16.93 -6.35
CA ALA A 28 -10.23 -17.84 -5.58
C ALA A 28 -10.80 -18.20 -4.20
N VAL A 29 -11.47 -17.25 -3.53
CA VAL A 29 -12.19 -17.52 -2.28
C VAL A 29 -13.42 -18.39 -2.57
N ALA A 30 -14.22 -18.04 -3.58
CA ALA A 30 -15.44 -18.76 -3.92
C ALA A 30 -15.17 -20.21 -4.39
N SER A 31 -14.04 -20.48 -5.04
CA SER A 31 -13.61 -21.83 -5.42
C SER A 31 -12.97 -22.63 -4.29
N GLY A 32 -12.69 -22.00 -3.14
CA GLY A 32 -11.93 -22.60 -2.04
C GLY A 32 -10.43 -22.76 -2.33
N SER A 33 -9.90 -22.10 -3.37
CA SER A 33 -8.46 -22.09 -3.68
C SER A 33 -7.65 -21.34 -2.63
N VAL A 34 -8.27 -20.35 -1.97
CA VAL A 34 -7.73 -19.70 -0.77
C VAL A 34 -8.78 -19.73 0.34
N MET A 35 -8.32 -19.76 1.59
CA MET A 35 -9.21 -19.84 2.76
C MET A 35 -9.92 -18.51 3.05
N CYS A 36 -9.24 -17.39 2.82
CA CYS A 36 -9.75 -16.05 3.06
C CYS A 36 -9.11 -15.04 2.12
N GLY A 37 -9.85 -13.97 1.81
CA GLY A 37 -9.34 -12.81 1.07
C GLY A 37 -9.40 -11.55 1.90
N LEU A 38 -8.44 -10.64 1.68
CA LEU A 38 -8.42 -9.30 2.26
C LEU A 38 -8.67 -8.29 1.15
N VAL A 39 -9.75 -7.52 1.25
CA VAL A 39 -10.11 -6.48 0.29
C VAL A 39 -10.42 -5.17 0.99
N PRO A 40 -9.98 -4.02 0.45
CA PRO A 40 -10.38 -2.73 0.98
C PRO A 40 -11.85 -2.46 0.61
N ILE A 41 -12.68 -2.18 1.60
CA ILE A 41 -14.10 -1.84 1.39
C ILE A 41 -14.30 -0.32 1.41
N GLU A 42 -13.46 0.40 2.16
CA GLU A 42 -13.49 1.86 2.26
C GLU A 42 -12.09 2.41 2.53
N SER A 43 -11.84 3.66 2.12
CA SER A 43 -10.67 4.42 2.58
C SER A 43 -11.03 5.88 2.82
N THR A 44 -10.43 6.50 3.85
CA THR A 44 -10.68 7.90 4.21
C THR A 44 -10.45 8.87 3.04
N LEU A 45 -9.46 8.58 2.21
CA LEU A 45 -9.10 9.42 1.06
C LEU A 45 -9.87 9.07 -0.22
N GLY A 46 -10.27 7.81 -0.38
CA GLY A 46 -10.80 7.30 -1.64
C GLY A 46 -12.23 6.79 -1.55
N GLY A 47 -12.91 7.03 -0.43
CA GLY A 47 -14.27 6.62 -0.13
C GLY A 47 -14.51 5.11 -0.23
N SER A 48 -15.79 4.75 -0.34
CA SER A 48 -16.25 3.38 -0.49
C SER A 48 -15.80 2.79 -1.83
N LYS A 49 -15.27 1.56 -1.79
CA LYS A 49 -14.84 0.80 -2.97
C LYS A 49 -16.01 0.02 -3.55
N HIS A 50 -16.95 0.74 -4.17
CA HIS A 50 -18.17 0.19 -4.76
C HIS A 50 -17.96 -1.11 -5.59
N PRO A 51 -16.93 -1.24 -6.43
CA PRO A 51 -16.70 -2.50 -7.17
C PRO A 51 -16.53 -3.73 -6.26
N ASN A 52 -15.96 -3.57 -5.06
CA ASN A 52 -15.82 -4.67 -4.10
C ASN A 52 -17.14 -5.03 -3.42
N TYR A 53 -18.05 -4.06 -3.26
CA TYR A 53 -19.42 -4.34 -2.83
C TYR A 53 -20.19 -5.12 -3.89
N ASP A 54 -20.04 -4.75 -5.17
CA ASP A 54 -20.67 -5.46 -6.28
C ASP A 54 -20.18 -6.92 -6.35
N LEU A 55 -18.88 -7.15 -6.15
CA LEU A 55 -18.29 -8.49 -6.10
C LEU A 55 -18.84 -9.35 -4.95
N LEU A 56 -19.08 -8.76 -3.77
CA LEU A 56 -19.75 -9.47 -2.66
C LEU A 56 -21.17 -9.92 -3.04
N LEU A 57 -21.92 -9.10 -3.78
CA LEU A 57 -23.26 -9.44 -4.23
C LEU A 57 -23.25 -10.51 -5.33
N GLN A 58 -22.26 -10.47 -6.22
CA GLN A 58 -22.11 -11.44 -7.32
C GLN A 58 -21.66 -12.82 -6.82
N HIS A 59 -20.87 -12.88 -5.75
CA HIS A 59 -20.34 -14.10 -5.17
C HIS A 59 -21.06 -14.48 -3.86
N SER A 60 -22.31 -14.94 -3.97
CA SER A 60 -23.18 -15.28 -2.82
C SER A 60 -22.62 -16.32 -1.81
N THR A 61 -21.59 -17.08 -2.18
CA THR A 61 -20.91 -18.03 -1.29
C THR A 61 -19.83 -17.39 -0.43
N VAL A 62 -19.44 -16.15 -0.72
CA VAL A 62 -18.42 -15.40 0.03
C VAL A 62 -19.09 -14.59 1.12
N THR A 63 -18.61 -14.73 2.36
CA THR A 63 -19.13 -14.02 3.53
C THR A 63 -18.04 -13.20 4.20
N ILE A 64 -18.41 -12.01 4.70
CA ILE A 64 -17.49 -11.18 5.49
C ILE A 64 -17.30 -11.83 6.86
N LEU A 65 -16.06 -12.19 7.20
CA LEU A 65 -15.73 -12.80 8.48
C LEU A 65 -15.36 -11.76 9.56
N ALA A 66 -14.70 -10.68 9.14
CA ALA A 66 -14.21 -9.64 10.03
C ALA A 66 -13.92 -8.36 9.24
N GLU A 67 -13.83 -7.25 9.97
CA GLU A 67 -13.34 -5.96 9.49
C GLU A 67 -12.06 -5.56 10.23
N VAL A 68 -11.23 -4.76 9.56
CA VAL A 68 -9.97 -4.28 10.11
C VAL A 68 -9.71 -2.86 9.65
N ASP A 69 -9.60 -1.94 10.60
CA ASP A 69 -9.06 -0.61 10.30
C ASP A 69 -7.54 -0.71 10.14
N PHE A 70 -7.06 -0.27 8.98
CA PHE A 70 -5.63 -0.21 8.67
C PHE A 70 -5.20 1.24 8.50
N GLU A 71 -4.36 1.72 9.42
CA GLU A 71 -3.78 3.05 9.35
C GLU A 71 -2.61 3.04 8.35
N VAL A 72 -2.78 3.74 7.23
CA VAL A 72 -1.71 3.90 6.24
C VAL A 72 -0.74 4.97 6.74
N ARG A 73 0.50 4.56 7.00
CA ARG A 73 1.60 5.47 7.32
C ARG A 73 2.60 5.49 6.17
N CYS A 74 2.82 6.67 5.64
CA CYS A 74 3.77 6.93 4.58
C CYS A 74 5.03 7.57 5.15
N CYS A 75 6.17 7.19 4.60
CA CYS A 75 7.50 7.66 4.93
C CYS A 75 8.18 8.20 3.66
N LEU A 76 9.06 9.19 3.83
CA LEU A 76 9.94 9.65 2.76
C LEU A 76 11.15 8.72 2.69
N LEU A 77 11.32 8.05 1.56
CA LEU A 77 12.33 7.02 1.35
C LEU A 77 13.41 7.56 0.41
N ALA A 78 14.68 7.38 0.76
CA ALA A 78 15.82 7.78 -0.07
C ALA A 78 16.88 6.68 -0.09
N LEU A 79 17.91 6.86 -0.92
CA LEU A 79 19.04 5.94 -0.92
C LEU A 79 19.82 6.03 0.41
N PRO A 80 20.49 4.94 0.82
CA PRO A 80 21.31 4.97 2.03
C PRO A 80 22.38 6.06 1.96
N GLY A 81 22.45 6.88 3.01
CA GLY A 81 23.40 7.99 3.10
C GLY A 81 22.89 9.32 2.55
N SER A 82 21.72 9.36 1.89
CA SER A 82 21.08 10.61 1.50
C SER A 82 20.59 11.38 2.73
N THR A 83 20.60 12.71 2.61
CA THR A 83 20.02 13.64 3.59
C THR A 83 18.84 14.38 2.98
N LEU A 84 18.00 15.00 3.82
CA LEU A 84 16.90 15.86 3.33
C LEU A 84 17.38 16.99 2.41
N ALA A 85 18.60 17.50 2.60
CA ALA A 85 19.16 18.57 1.77
C ALA A 85 19.53 18.11 0.35
N ASP A 86 19.73 16.80 0.15
CA ASP A 86 20.08 16.25 -1.16
C ASP A 86 18.83 16.08 -2.04
N ILE A 87 17.65 15.99 -1.43
CA ILE A 87 16.40 15.68 -2.12
C ILE A 87 15.87 16.92 -2.84
N LYS A 88 15.67 16.78 -4.15
CA LYS A 88 15.08 17.81 -5.02
C LYS A 88 13.71 17.40 -5.54
N LYS A 89 13.49 16.10 -5.67
CA LYS A 89 12.31 15.53 -6.30
C LYS A 89 11.74 14.36 -5.50
N VAL A 90 10.42 14.21 -5.49
CA VAL A 90 9.72 13.11 -4.84
C VAL A 90 8.85 12.36 -5.84
N LEU A 91 9.10 11.05 -5.95
CA LEU A 91 8.46 10.11 -6.85
C LEU A 91 7.40 9.29 -6.09
N SER A 92 6.15 9.34 -6.52
CA SER A 92 5.15 8.37 -6.05
C SER A 92 3.92 8.36 -6.95
N HIS A 93 3.01 7.43 -6.69
CA HIS A 93 1.68 7.48 -7.29
C HIS A 93 0.90 8.68 -6.74
N GLU A 94 0.03 9.28 -7.57
CA GLU A 94 -0.73 10.48 -7.19
C GLU A 94 -1.53 10.30 -5.90
N SER A 95 -2.08 9.10 -5.67
CA SER A 95 -2.82 8.77 -4.44
C SER A 95 -1.98 8.80 -3.16
N LEU A 96 -0.65 8.75 -3.28
CA LEU A 96 0.29 8.86 -2.16
C LEU A 96 0.93 10.25 -2.08
N LEU A 97 1.03 10.98 -3.20
CA LEU A 97 1.53 12.35 -3.22
C LEU A 97 0.52 13.34 -2.63
N GLN A 98 -0.75 13.26 -3.04
CA GLN A 98 -1.78 14.24 -2.65
C GLN A 98 -1.92 14.41 -1.13
N PRO A 99 -1.97 13.34 -0.30
CA PRO A 99 -2.09 13.49 1.15
C PRO A 99 -0.83 14.06 1.81
N CYS A 100 0.32 14.00 1.12
CA CYS A 100 1.60 14.46 1.62
C CYS A 100 1.98 15.86 1.09
N ASP A 101 1.17 16.47 0.23
CA ASP A 101 1.50 17.72 -0.49
C ASP A 101 1.90 18.87 0.46
N ASP A 102 1.17 19.05 1.57
CA ASP A 102 1.51 20.09 2.55
C ASP A 102 2.92 19.90 3.14
N TYR A 103 3.30 18.66 3.47
CA TYR A 103 4.64 18.36 3.96
C TYR A 103 5.69 18.55 2.86
N LEU A 104 5.43 18.08 1.65
CA LEU A 104 6.36 18.20 0.53
C LEU A 104 6.61 19.67 0.15
N ARG A 105 5.59 20.53 0.23
CA ARG A 105 5.73 21.97 0.04
C ARG A 105 6.65 22.61 1.09
N THR A 106 6.62 22.16 2.35
CA THR A 106 7.53 22.67 3.39
C THR A 106 8.99 22.34 3.11
N LEU A 107 9.25 21.24 2.38
CA LEU A 107 10.59 20.85 1.95
C LEU A 107 11.05 21.59 0.68
N GLY A 108 10.14 22.24 -0.05
CA GLY A 108 10.46 22.94 -1.30
C GLY A 108 10.89 22.01 -2.45
N VAL A 109 10.48 20.74 -2.39
CA VAL A 109 10.82 19.71 -3.38
C VAL A 109 9.76 19.62 -4.48
N ALA A 110 10.18 19.28 -5.70
CA ALA A 110 9.24 19.02 -6.78
C ALA A 110 8.63 17.62 -6.65
N THR A 111 7.37 17.46 -7.01
CA THR A 111 6.70 16.15 -7.01
C THR A 111 6.53 15.62 -8.42
N GLU A 112 6.84 14.35 -8.63
CA GLU A 112 6.69 13.66 -9.90
C GLU A 112 5.77 12.44 -9.72
N SER A 113 4.58 12.53 -10.34
CA SER A 113 3.63 11.42 -10.33
C SER A 113 4.11 10.28 -11.22
N ARG A 114 3.99 9.05 -10.74
CA ARG A 114 4.21 7.80 -11.48
C ARG A 114 2.90 7.01 -11.50
N GLN A 115 2.62 6.32 -12.61
CA GLN A 115 1.41 5.49 -12.70
C GLN A 115 1.54 4.16 -11.94
N ASP A 116 2.77 3.70 -11.72
CA ASP A 116 3.05 2.45 -11.02
C ASP A 116 3.46 2.71 -9.56
N LEU A 117 3.05 1.80 -8.67
CA LEU A 117 3.24 1.90 -7.21
C LEU A 117 4.68 1.62 -6.74
N ASP A 118 5.60 1.34 -7.65
CA ASP A 118 6.96 0.87 -7.33
C ASP A 118 8.03 1.99 -7.42
N SER A 119 7.67 3.23 -7.07
CA SER A 119 8.63 4.35 -7.07
C SER A 119 9.87 4.11 -6.17
N ALA A 120 9.74 3.28 -5.14
CA ALA A 120 10.87 2.82 -4.32
C ALA A 120 11.81 1.88 -5.07
N VAL A 121 11.28 1.01 -5.94
CA VAL A 121 12.07 0.15 -6.83
C VAL A 121 12.80 1.02 -7.85
N GLU A 122 12.08 1.95 -8.49
CA GLU A 122 12.65 2.89 -9.48
C GLU A 122 13.82 3.68 -8.89
N LEU A 123 13.62 4.25 -7.69
CA LEU A 123 14.65 4.98 -6.96
C LEU A 123 15.90 4.14 -6.70
N ARG A 124 15.71 2.85 -6.37
CA ARG A 124 16.80 1.91 -6.09
C ARG A 124 17.53 1.46 -7.35
N GLU A 125 16.81 1.05 -8.38
CA GLU A 125 17.36 0.50 -9.62
C GLU A 125 18.07 1.57 -10.46
N GLN A 126 17.51 2.77 -10.51
CA GLN A 126 18.09 3.90 -11.26
C GLN A 126 19.12 4.69 -10.43
N ASN A 127 19.31 4.35 -9.15
CA ASN A 127 20.26 4.99 -8.25
C ASN A 127 20.11 6.53 -8.20
N LEU A 128 18.87 6.99 -8.03
CA LEU A 128 18.51 8.42 -8.04
C LEU A 128 18.84 9.09 -6.69
N GLN A 129 20.03 9.67 -6.60
CA GLN A 129 20.57 10.28 -5.36
C GLN A 129 19.87 11.57 -4.93
N ASP A 130 19.30 12.32 -5.87
CA ASP A 130 18.58 13.58 -5.64
C ASP A 130 17.06 13.40 -5.59
N HIS A 131 16.59 12.15 -5.59
CA HIS A 131 15.18 11.81 -5.50
C HIS A 131 14.88 11.09 -4.18
N ALA A 132 13.65 11.27 -3.73
CA ALA A 132 13.03 10.43 -2.72
C ALA A 132 11.75 9.79 -3.27
N ALA A 133 11.25 8.76 -2.60
CA ALA A 133 9.99 8.11 -2.89
C ALA A 133 9.08 8.12 -1.66
N ILE A 134 7.76 8.02 -1.86
CA ILE A 134 6.82 7.82 -0.75
C ILE A 134 6.47 6.34 -0.65
N GLY A 135 6.65 5.76 0.54
CA GLY A 135 6.35 4.35 0.78
C GLY A 135 6.25 4.01 2.27
N SER A 136 5.99 2.74 2.60
CA SER A 136 5.94 2.27 3.99
C SER A 136 7.34 1.97 4.53
N ASN A 137 7.45 1.85 5.86
CA ASN A 137 8.69 1.36 6.50
C ASN A 137 9.10 -0.04 5.99
N LEU A 138 8.14 -0.93 5.77
CA LEU A 138 8.37 -2.26 5.22
C LEU A 138 8.93 -2.19 3.79
N CYS A 139 8.47 -1.23 2.99
CA CYS A 139 9.02 -0.97 1.66
C CYS A 139 10.49 -0.54 1.77
N ALA A 140 10.82 0.36 2.71
CA ALA A 140 12.19 0.78 2.94
C ALA A 140 13.12 -0.41 3.27
N GLU A 141 12.70 -1.27 4.20
CA GLU A 141 13.43 -2.48 4.60
C GLU A 141 13.61 -3.44 3.41
N ARG A 142 12.55 -3.70 2.65
CA ARG A 142 12.56 -4.64 1.51
C ARG A 142 13.50 -4.19 0.39
N HIS A 143 13.59 -2.89 0.14
CA HIS A 143 14.39 -2.35 -0.96
C HIS A 143 15.75 -1.79 -0.51
N GLY A 144 16.08 -1.89 0.78
CA GLY A 144 17.32 -1.37 1.34
C GLY A 144 17.44 0.14 1.22
N LEU A 145 16.33 0.85 1.46
CA LEU A 145 16.24 2.30 1.45
C LEU A 145 16.28 2.86 2.88
N GLN A 146 16.62 4.13 2.99
CA GLN A 146 16.63 4.88 4.23
C GLN A 146 15.36 5.72 4.35
N ILE A 147 14.79 5.78 5.55
CA ILE A 147 13.71 6.71 5.88
C ILE A 147 14.34 8.03 6.33
N LEU A 148 13.86 9.15 5.79
CA LEU A 148 14.27 10.52 6.15
C LEU A 148 13.32 11.19 7.14
#